data_AF-A0A8S2ZZA9-F1
#
_entry.id   AF-A0A8S2ZZA9-F1
#
_cell.length_a   1.000
_cell.length_b   1.000
_cell.length_c   1.000
_cell.angle_alpha   90.00
_cell.angle_beta   90.00
_cell.angle_gamma   90.00
#
_symmetry.space_group_name_H-M   'P 1'
#
loop_
_entity.id
_entity.type
_entity.pdbx_description
1 polymer ?
#
loop_
_entity_poly.entity_id
_entity_poly.type
_entity_poly.pdbx_seq_one_letter_code
_entity_poly.pdbx_strand_id
1 'polypeptide(L)'
;ILSQREYEDLLWKINYIPSTITRKKRHNLRTTFKKKLHEHELATKYPPFELLKFEQLFINFRTTDSRLIHLIDQIKSTTVFTHDTESILIPYQPNAPALIQVQIILSESFSSVVLIEMCHLPRAYEHTFTLVKQFFQTLFNADNNIFIWGNINELHSFCSYNLFTYDQLDLCNPINLQNAFKTHWNEQHPHQPTTSASINYSDCICEECLAEIEHRQYLIRYAAYDCLSMQQIMLKLKLIEPQESNINPSNETVAATLNDITDMTSDDDQHDLPATNNFEPISPTDIQADSIPKRQQTLTKAERRRIHNRTSTLNQRKRYYKTEIIISNIDRRFTIKEIKGIIKSYGVPYSAANFSLHQLLENDQYILACGIHHKLMIINIESTIYLQLRISTASLMIAENIYPLIKDHR
;
A
#
# COMPACT_ATOMS: atom_id res chain seq x y z
N ILE A 1 -7.46 16.32 4.27
CA ILE A 1 -8.04 17.46 5.03
C ILE A 1 -9.54 17.24 5.13
N LEU A 2 -10.17 17.43 6.29
CA LEU A 2 -11.62 17.32 6.44
C LEU A 2 -12.30 18.52 5.77
N SER A 3 -13.44 18.30 5.12
CA SER A 3 -14.33 19.39 4.75
C SER A 3 -14.90 20.07 6.00
N GLN A 4 -15.36 21.32 5.89
CA GLN A 4 -15.97 22.07 7.00
C GLN A 4 -17.09 21.27 7.69
N ARG A 5 -17.92 20.59 6.90
CA ARG A 5 -19.01 19.74 7.42
C ARG A 5 -18.50 18.52 8.19
N GLU A 6 -17.45 17.87 7.70
CA GLU A 6 -16.85 16.72 8.39
C GLU A 6 -16.17 17.14 9.69
N TYR A 7 -15.55 18.32 9.71
CA TYR A 7 -14.98 18.92 10.90
C TYR A 7 -16.06 19.19 11.97
N GLU A 8 -17.16 19.85 11.58
CA GLU A 8 -18.29 20.12 12.46
C GLU A 8 -18.96 18.84 12.98
N ASP A 9 -19.15 17.84 12.13
CA ASP A 9 -19.67 16.52 12.51
C ASP A 9 -18.72 15.81 13.50
N LEU A 10 -17.41 15.92 13.32
CA LEU A 10 -16.43 15.35 14.24
C LEU A 10 -16.47 16.04 15.62
N LEU A 11 -16.57 17.37 15.66
CA LEU A 11 -16.76 18.14 16.89
C LEU A 11 -18.05 17.75 17.59
N TRP A 12 -19.16 17.63 16.84
CA TRP A 12 -20.43 17.15 17.37
C TRP A 12 -20.27 15.74 17.95
N LYS A 13 -19.63 14.80 17.24
CA LYS A 13 -19.38 13.44 17.72
C LYS A 13 -18.54 13.37 18.99
N ILE A 14 -17.59 14.29 19.20
CA ILE A 14 -16.79 14.36 20.45
C ILE A 14 -17.67 14.77 21.65
N ASN A 15 -18.58 15.71 21.41
CA ASN A 15 -19.46 16.28 22.42
C ASN A 15 -20.68 15.39 22.72
N TYR A 16 -21.18 14.65 21.73
CA TYR A 16 -22.43 13.88 21.79
C TYR A 16 -22.21 12.36 21.65
N ILE A 17 -21.22 11.79 22.35
CA ILE A 17 -21.07 10.33 22.40
C ILE A 17 -22.17 9.74 23.31
N PRO A 18 -22.99 8.77 22.83
CA PRO A 18 -24.12 8.25 23.59
C PRO A 18 -23.74 7.75 24.99
N SER A 19 -24.59 8.04 25.97
CA SER A 19 -24.42 7.53 27.34
C SER A 19 -24.70 6.03 27.44
N THR A 20 -25.41 5.46 26.47
CA THR A 20 -25.81 4.05 26.40
C THR A 20 -24.65 3.08 26.14
N ILE A 21 -23.50 3.57 25.65
CA ILE A 21 -22.31 2.73 25.48
C ILE A 21 -21.41 2.73 26.73
N THR A 22 -20.63 1.66 26.89
CA THR A 22 -19.71 1.48 28.01
C THR A 22 -18.69 2.62 28.11
N ARG A 23 -18.27 2.93 29.35
CA ARG A 23 -17.27 3.99 29.63
C ARG A 23 -15.98 3.81 28.83
N LYS A 24 -15.48 2.57 28.73
CA LYS A 24 -14.28 2.23 27.93
C LYS A 24 -14.48 2.55 26.44
N LYS A 25 -15.62 2.14 25.85
CA LYS A 25 -15.92 2.42 24.44
C LYS A 25 -16.06 3.92 24.18
N ARG A 26 -16.69 4.66 25.10
CA ARG A 26 -16.84 6.12 25.04
C ARG A 26 -15.48 6.82 25.07
N HIS A 27 -14.60 6.43 25.99
CA HIS A 27 -13.25 6.95 26.07
C HIS A 27 -12.49 6.69 24.75
N ASN A 28 -12.50 5.45 24.25
CA ASN A 28 -11.83 5.11 23.00
C ASN A 28 -12.36 5.92 21.81
N LEU A 29 -13.68 6.08 21.67
CA LEU A 29 -14.25 6.91 20.61
C LEU A 29 -13.84 8.37 20.73
N ARG A 30 -13.87 8.93 21.94
CA ARG A 30 -13.44 10.31 22.18
C ARG A 30 -11.97 10.50 21.83
N THR A 31 -11.10 9.58 22.25
CA THR A 31 -9.67 9.61 21.91
C THR A 31 -9.48 9.52 20.39
N THR A 32 -10.18 8.61 19.71
CA THR A 32 -10.12 8.48 18.24
C THR A 32 -10.59 9.75 17.53
N PHE A 33 -11.69 10.36 17.96
CA PHE A 33 -12.19 11.58 17.32
C PHE A 33 -11.31 12.79 17.61
N LYS A 34 -10.82 12.96 18.85
CA LYS A 34 -9.84 14.01 19.18
C LYS A 34 -8.57 13.85 18.37
N LYS A 35 -8.09 12.61 18.21
CA LYS A 35 -6.95 12.31 17.34
C LYS A 35 -7.22 12.76 15.91
N LYS A 36 -8.39 12.42 15.33
CA LYS A 36 -8.78 12.87 13.97
C LYS A 36 -8.90 14.40 13.83
N LEU A 37 -9.35 15.09 14.88
CA LEU A 37 -9.50 16.54 14.90
C LEU A 37 -8.13 17.21 14.90
N HIS A 38 -7.26 16.77 15.81
CA HIS A 38 -5.88 17.21 15.88
C HIS A 38 -5.15 16.94 14.56
N GLU A 39 -5.27 15.73 14.05
CA GLU A 39 -4.87 15.38 12.69
C GLU A 39 -5.41 16.38 11.65
N HIS A 40 -6.68 16.76 11.67
CA HIS A 40 -7.16 17.78 10.73
C HIS A 40 -6.47 19.14 10.90
N GLU A 41 -6.34 19.64 12.12
CA GLU A 41 -5.65 20.89 12.45
C GLU A 41 -4.22 20.88 11.90
N LEU A 42 -3.51 19.77 12.09
CA LEU A 42 -2.15 19.59 11.55
C LEU A 42 -2.12 19.61 10.03
N ALA A 43 -3.08 18.98 9.36
CA ALA A 43 -3.13 18.96 7.89
C ALA A 43 -3.41 20.34 7.30
N THR A 44 -4.13 21.18 8.05
CA THR A 44 -4.42 22.56 7.67
C THR A 44 -3.20 23.45 7.89
N LYS A 45 -2.48 23.26 9.00
CA LYS A 45 -1.27 24.02 9.33
C LYS A 45 -0.08 23.67 8.42
N TYR A 46 0.03 22.39 8.05
CA TYR A 46 1.12 21.85 7.22
C TYR A 46 0.51 21.16 5.99
N PRO A 47 0.26 21.90 4.90
CA PRO A 47 -0.32 21.31 3.70
C PRO A 47 0.61 20.23 3.14
N PRO A 48 0.06 19.17 2.53
CA PRO A 48 0.85 18.16 1.85
C PRO A 48 1.66 18.80 0.71
N PHE A 49 2.74 18.13 0.32
CA PHE A 49 3.49 18.54 -0.87
C PHE A 49 2.59 18.52 -2.11
N GLU A 50 2.83 19.47 -3.02
CA GLU A 50 2.27 19.38 -4.35
C GLU A 50 2.87 18.16 -5.07
N LEU A 51 1.99 17.36 -5.66
CA LEU A 51 2.41 16.17 -6.39
C LEU A 51 3.16 16.60 -7.65
N LEU A 52 4.39 16.12 -7.79
CA LEU A 52 5.14 16.22 -9.04
C LEU A 52 4.45 15.40 -10.13
N LYS A 53 4.78 15.64 -11.40
CA LYS A 53 4.24 14.81 -12.47
C LYS A 53 4.83 13.42 -12.35
N PHE A 54 4.01 12.39 -12.51
CA PHE A 54 4.47 11.02 -12.51
C PHE A 54 3.62 10.13 -13.41
N GLU A 55 4.22 9.06 -13.92
CA GLU A 55 3.48 7.92 -14.46
C GLU A 55 3.41 6.81 -13.40
N GLN A 56 2.27 6.11 -13.32
CA GLN A 56 2.10 4.99 -12.40
C GLN A 56 2.00 3.68 -13.16
N LEU A 57 2.82 2.71 -12.77
CA LEU A 57 3.03 1.46 -13.48
C LEU A 57 2.88 0.27 -12.55
N PHE A 58 2.53 -0.88 -13.11
CA PHE A 58 2.35 -2.11 -12.36
C PHE A 58 3.23 -3.23 -12.92
N ILE A 59 3.92 -3.93 -12.04
CA ILE A 59 4.56 -5.22 -12.33
C ILE A 59 3.72 -6.32 -11.70
N ASN A 60 3.13 -7.15 -12.56
CA ASN A 60 2.37 -8.35 -12.22
C ASN A 60 2.40 -9.36 -13.38
N PHE A 61 1.60 -10.43 -13.31
CA PHE A 61 1.58 -11.54 -14.26
C PHE A 61 1.08 -11.17 -15.66
N ARG A 62 0.56 -9.94 -15.83
CA ARG A 62 0.14 -9.39 -17.12
C ARG A 62 1.15 -8.41 -17.71
N THR A 63 2.19 -8.06 -16.98
CA THR A 63 3.22 -7.15 -17.47
C THR A 63 3.98 -7.82 -18.61
N THR A 64 4.09 -7.11 -19.74
CA THR A 64 4.79 -7.61 -20.92
C THR A 64 6.31 -7.46 -20.78
N ASP A 65 7.06 -8.30 -21.49
CA ASP A 65 8.51 -8.21 -21.57
C ASP A 65 8.97 -6.83 -22.07
N SER A 66 8.30 -6.28 -23.08
CA SER A 66 8.57 -4.94 -23.61
C SER A 66 8.46 -3.84 -22.55
N ARG A 67 7.49 -3.94 -21.64
CA ARG A 67 7.32 -2.98 -20.55
C ARG A 67 8.43 -3.12 -19.51
N LEU A 68 8.85 -4.34 -19.19
CA LEU A 68 9.95 -4.58 -18.25
C LEU A 68 11.29 -4.12 -18.81
N ILE A 69 11.56 -4.34 -20.10
CA ILE A 69 12.76 -3.84 -20.78
C ILE A 69 12.81 -2.31 -20.71
N HIS A 70 11.71 -1.64 -21.05
CA HIS A 70 11.61 -0.18 -20.93
C HIS A 70 11.88 0.32 -19.49
N LEU A 71 11.31 -0.35 -18.48
CA LEU A 71 11.56 -0.02 -17.07
C LEU A 71 13.02 -0.22 -16.67
N ILE A 72 13.66 -1.29 -17.14
CA ILE A 72 15.09 -1.55 -16.92
C ILE A 72 15.94 -0.44 -17.54
N ASP A 73 15.60 -0.01 -18.76
CA ASP A 73 16.31 1.09 -19.42
C ASP A 73 16.09 2.43 -18.72
N GLN A 74 14.90 2.68 -18.16
CA GLN A 74 14.64 3.83 -17.29
C GLN A 74 15.51 3.78 -16.02
N ILE A 75 15.62 2.64 -15.34
CA ILE A 75 16.51 2.49 -14.18
C ILE A 75 17.95 2.80 -14.58
N LYS A 76 18.45 2.28 -15.72
CA LYS A 76 19.83 2.56 -16.16
C LYS A 76 20.08 4.04 -16.48
N SER A 77 19.03 4.81 -16.75
CA SER A 77 19.17 6.23 -17.10
C SER A 77 19.28 7.17 -15.90
N THR A 78 19.11 6.66 -14.68
CA THR A 78 19.21 7.44 -13.44
C THR A 78 19.92 6.64 -12.35
N THR A 79 20.41 7.33 -11.32
CA THR A 79 21.00 6.69 -10.14
C THR A 79 20.21 7.02 -8.87
N VAL A 80 19.05 7.65 -8.99
CA VAL A 80 18.28 8.14 -7.84
C VAL A 80 16.92 7.46 -7.80
N PHE A 81 16.67 6.76 -6.69
CA PHE A 81 15.45 5.99 -6.49
C PHE A 81 14.86 6.24 -5.12
N THR A 82 13.55 6.16 -5.03
CA THR A 82 12.89 6.05 -3.72
C THR A 82 12.19 4.71 -3.62
N HIS A 83 12.16 4.14 -2.43
CA HIS A 83 11.67 2.81 -2.21
C HIS A 83 10.83 2.72 -0.93
N ASP A 84 9.70 2.02 -1.03
CA ASP A 84 8.79 1.75 0.08
C ASP A 84 8.17 0.35 -0.04
N THR A 85 7.68 -0.20 1.07
CA THR A 85 7.05 -1.52 1.09
C THR A 85 5.74 -1.53 1.84
N GLU A 86 4.84 -2.41 1.42
CA GLU A 86 3.63 -2.71 2.17
C GLU A 86 3.57 -4.20 2.49
N SER A 87 3.21 -4.48 3.74
CA SER A 87 2.98 -5.84 4.23
C SER A 87 1.56 -6.00 4.75
N ILE A 88 0.99 -7.18 4.55
CA ILE A 88 -0.34 -7.50 5.04
C ILE A 88 -0.24 -8.17 6.40
N LEU A 89 -0.88 -7.57 7.39
CA LEU A 89 -1.10 -8.20 8.68
C LEU A 89 -2.03 -9.41 8.52
N ILE A 90 -1.48 -10.60 8.73
CA ILE A 90 -2.25 -11.84 8.83
C ILE A 90 -2.41 -12.19 10.31
N PRO A 91 -3.65 -12.29 10.84
CA PRO A 91 -3.84 -12.63 12.24
C PRO A 91 -3.11 -13.91 12.63
N TYR A 92 -2.33 -13.85 13.72
CA TYR A 92 -1.56 -14.97 14.27
C TYR A 92 -0.45 -15.51 13.36
N GLN A 93 -0.05 -14.77 12.33
CA GLN A 93 1.09 -15.09 11.47
C GLN A 93 2.00 -13.87 11.32
N PRO A 94 3.27 -14.06 10.91
CA PRO A 94 4.10 -12.96 10.45
C PRO A 94 3.39 -12.17 9.36
N ASN A 95 3.69 -10.87 9.27
CA ASN A 95 3.19 -10.05 8.16
C ASN A 95 3.68 -10.64 6.84
N ALA A 96 2.78 -10.75 5.87
CA ALA A 96 3.13 -11.24 4.54
C ALA A 96 3.55 -10.07 3.64
N PRO A 97 4.68 -10.17 2.93
CA PRO A 97 5.05 -9.21 1.89
C PRO A 97 3.92 -9.08 0.86
N ALA A 98 3.55 -7.86 0.49
CA ALA A 98 2.41 -7.63 -0.40
C ALA A 98 2.74 -6.75 -1.60
N LEU A 99 3.46 -5.65 -1.37
CA LEU A 99 3.77 -4.67 -2.40
C LEU A 99 5.17 -4.11 -2.18
N ILE A 100 5.93 -3.98 -3.26
CA ILE A 100 7.09 -3.09 -3.31
C ILE A 100 6.70 -1.88 -4.15
N GLN A 101 7.04 -0.67 -3.69
CA GLN A 101 6.89 0.56 -4.43
C GLN A 101 8.28 1.12 -4.74
N VAL A 102 8.55 1.40 -6.02
CA VAL A 102 9.80 2.02 -6.47
C VAL A 102 9.46 3.27 -7.25
N GLN A 103 10.03 4.40 -6.87
CA GLN A 103 10.02 5.60 -7.69
C GLN A 103 11.35 5.77 -8.40
N ILE A 104 11.30 5.81 -9.72
CA ILE A 104 12.44 6.09 -10.60
C ILE A 104 12.42 7.60 -10.84
N ILE A 105 13.38 8.34 -10.27
CA ILE A 105 13.46 9.78 -10.43
C ILE A 105 14.22 10.09 -11.72
N LEU A 106 13.49 10.52 -12.75
CA LEU A 106 14.02 10.80 -14.09
C LEU A 106 14.41 12.27 -14.26
N SER A 107 13.70 13.17 -13.58
CA SER A 107 14.05 14.58 -13.46
C SER A 107 13.46 15.17 -12.18
N GLU A 108 13.74 16.43 -11.90
CA GLU A 108 13.15 17.14 -10.75
C GLU A 108 11.63 17.22 -10.80
N SER A 109 11.06 17.21 -12.01
CA SER A 109 9.62 17.43 -12.22
C SER A 109 8.88 16.17 -12.67
N PHE A 110 9.60 15.08 -12.98
CA PHE A 110 9.01 13.86 -13.50
C PHE A 110 9.64 12.59 -12.89
N SER A 111 8.78 11.63 -12.56
CA SER A 111 9.18 10.31 -12.08
C SER A 111 8.25 9.21 -12.56
N SER A 112 8.72 7.98 -12.50
CA SER A 112 7.88 6.79 -12.73
C SER A 112 7.71 6.04 -11.42
N VAL A 113 6.47 5.84 -10.98
CA VAL A 113 6.14 5.05 -9.78
C VAL A 113 5.75 3.64 -10.22
N VAL A 114 6.58 2.66 -9.86
CA VAL A 114 6.40 1.25 -10.18
C VAL A 114 5.88 0.52 -8.94
N LEU A 115 4.70 -0.08 -9.07
CA LEU A 115 4.02 -0.87 -8.04
C LEU A 115 4.15 -2.35 -8.38
N ILE A 116 4.81 -3.12 -7.50
CA ILE A 116 5.20 -4.50 -7.76
C ILE A 116 4.39 -5.40 -6.82
N GLU A 117 3.37 -6.06 -7.37
CA GLU A 117 2.41 -6.85 -6.60
C GLU A 117 2.95 -8.27 -6.36
N MET A 118 3.47 -8.54 -5.16
CA MET A 118 4.25 -9.74 -4.87
C MET A 118 3.48 -11.05 -5.11
N CYS A 119 2.18 -11.10 -4.77
CA CYS A 119 1.35 -12.29 -5.02
C CYS A 119 0.91 -12.46 -6.47
N HIS A 120 1.16 -11.48 -7.32
CA HIS A 120 0.76 -11.50 -8.72
C HIS A 120 1.98 -11.49 -9.63
N LEU A 121 3.17 -11.88 -9.16
CA LEU A 121 4.34 -11.96 -10.02
C LEU A 121 4.19 -13.02 -11.12
N PRO A 122 4.89 -12.85 -12.26
CA PRO A 122 5.05 -13.93 -13.24
C PRO A 122 5.64 -15.19 -12.59
N ARG A 123 5.47 -16.35 -13.23
CA ARG A 123 5.98 -17.61 -12.65
C ARG A 123 7.50 -17.66 -12.75
N ALA A 124 8.15 -18.30 -11.79
CA ALA A 124 9.62 -18.34 -11.70
C ALA A 124 10.33 -18.90 -12.95
N TYR A 125 9.66 -19.75 -13.74
CA TYR A 125 10.19 -20.32 -14.98
C TYR A 125 9.91 -19.47 -16.24
N GLU A 126 9.10 -18.42 -16.14
CA GLU A 126 8.76 -17.54 -17.25
C GLU A 126 9.90 -16.54 -17.51
N HIS A 127 10.14 -16.21 -18.78
CA HIS A 127 11.15 -15.21 -19.15
C HIS A 127 10.85 -13.84 -18.51
N THR A 128 9.57 -13.46 -18.46
CA THR A 128 9.09 -12.25 -17.80
C THR A 128 9.56 -12.17 -16.33
N PHE A 129 9.59 -13.28 -15.60
CA PHE A 129 10.12 -13.30 -14.22
C PHE A 129 11.62 -13.02 -14.17
N THR A 130 12.37 -13.53 -15.14
CA THR A 130 13.81 -13.23 -15.29
C THR A 130 14.03 -11.73 -15.51
N LEU A 131 13.16 -11.08 -16.28
CA LEU A 131 13.21 -9.62 -16.49
C LEU A 131 12.86 -8.85 -15.21
N VAL A 132 11.89 -9.32 -14.40
CA VAL A 132 11.63 -8.72 -13.08
C VAL A 132 12.85 -8.86 -12.16
N LYS A 133 13.54 -10.01 -12.20
CA LYS A 133 14.80 -10.19 -11.46
C LYS A 133 15.89 -9.23 -11.93
N GLN A 134 16.04 -9.07 -13.25
CA GLN A 134 16.99 -8.12 -13.84
C GLN A 134 16.67 -6.67 -13.46
N PHE A 135 15.38 -6.30 -13.39
CA PHE A 135 14.92 -5.00 -12.90
C PHE A 135 15.46 -4.75 -11.48
N PHE A 136 15.29 -5.69 -10.55
CA PHE A 136 15.81 -5.55 -9.18
C PHE A 136 17.33 -5.60 -9.10
N GLN A 137 18.00 -6.42 -9.90
CA GLN A 137 19.47 -6.43 -9.97
C GLN A 137 20.04 -5.10 -10.45
N THR A 138 19.36 -4.44 -11.38
CA THR A 138 19.76 -3.12 -11.89
C THR A 138 19.45 -2.03 -10.86
N LEU A 139 18.32 -2.13 -10.15
CA LEU A 139 17.92 -1.21 -9.09
C LEU A 139 18.85 -1.28 -7.87
N PHE A 140 19.13 -2.49 -7.38
CA PHE A 140 19.98 -2.75 -6.21
C PHE A 140 21.47 -2.86 -6.60
N ASN A 141 21.94 -1.87 -7.34
CA ASN A 141 23.35 -1.67 -7.64
C ASN A 141 23.96 -0.72 -6.59
N ALA A 142 25.22 -0.97 -6.19
CA ALA A 142 25.94 -0.13 -5.24
C ALA A 142 26.16 1.31 -5.72
N ASP A 143 26.12 1.55 -7.03
CA ASP A 143 26.24 2.89 -7.62
C ASP A 143 24.92 3.70 -7.54
N ASN A 144 23.81 3.07 -7.15
CA ASN A 144 22.51 3.71 -7.05
C ASN A 144 22.25 4.28 -5.65
N ASN A 145 21.76 5.50 -5.60
CA ASN A 145 21.29 6.17 -4.40
C ASN A 145 19.81 5.82 -4.15
N ILE A 146 19.58 4.88 -3.24
CA ILE A 146 18.24 4.44 -2.87
C ILE A 146 17.82 5.12 -1.57
N PHE A 147 16.76 5.91 -1.63
CA PHE A 147 16.16 6.58 -0.49
C PHE A 147 14.97 5.77 0.03
N ILE A 148 14.98 5.43 1.30
CA ILE A 148 13.91 4.65 1.94
C ILE A 148 13.25 5.43 3.06
N TRP A 149 11.95 5.22 3.23
CA TRP A 149 11.21 5.70 4.39
C TRP A 149 11.06 4.61 5.45
N GLY A 150 12.14 4.33 6.19
CA GLY A 150 12.14 3.28 7.20
C GLY A 150 13.43 2.50 7.23
N ASN A 151 13.35 1.21 7.55
CA ASN A 151 14.52 0.33 7.66
C ASN A 151 14.61 -0.60 6.45
N ILE A 152 15.81 -0.75 5.88
CA ILE A 152 16.08 -1.68 4.78
C ILE A 152 15.72 -3.13 5.12
N ASN A 153 15.79 -3.49 6.41
CA ASN A 153 15.41 -4.81 6.89
C ASN A 153 13.94 -5.18 6.58
N GLU A 154 13.08 -4.21 6.26
CA GLU A 154 11.71 -4.50 5.79
C GLU A 154 11.70 -5.30 4.48
N LEU A 155 12.72 -5.10 3.62
CA LEU A 155 12.89 -5.83 2.37
C LEU A 155 13.36 -7.29 2.54
N HIS A 156 13.91 -7.65 3.69
CA HIS A 156 14.38 -9.02 3.96
C HIS A 156 13.27 -10.06 3.79
N SER A 157 12.05 -9.70 4.18
CA SER A 157 10.89 -10.58 4.03
C SER A 157 10.56 -10.89 2.56
N PHE A 158 10.96 -10.02 1.63
CA PHE A 158 10.74 -10.14 0.19
C PHE A 158 11.82 -10.98 -0.51
N CYS A 159 12.98 -11.25 0.12
CA CYS A 159 14.04 -12.10 -0.45
C CYS A 159 13.55 -13.54 -0.73
N SER A 160 12.51 -14.00 -0.02
CA SER A 160 11.89 -15.31 -0.25
C SER A 160 11.31 -15.48 -1.66
N TYR A 161 11.07 -14.39 -2.40
CA TYR A 161 10.62 -14.41 -3.80
C TYR A 161 11.76 -14.59 -4.81
N ASN A 162 13.03 -14.69 -4.38
CA ASN A 162 14.20 -14.88 -5.25
C ASN A 162 14.40 -13.79 -6.33
N LEU A 163 13.87 -12.58 -6.10
CA LEU A 163 14.04 -11.41 -6.97
C LEU A 163 15.37 -10.70 -6.71
N PHE A 164 15.86 -10.75 -5.47
CA PHE A 164 17.12 -10.19 -5.01
C PHE A 164 17.57 -10.92 -3.73
N THR A 165 18.83 -10.78 -3.35
CA THR A 165 19.42 -11.43 -2.16
C THR A 165 19.69 -10.43 -1.03
N TYR A 166 19.95 -10.94 0.18
CA TYR A 166 20.42 -10.14 1.31
C TYR A 166 21.71 -9.39 0.97
N ASP A 167 22.68 -10.08 0.37
CA ASP A 167 23.95 -9.46 -0.03
C ASP A 167 23.75 -8.27 -0.97
N GLN A 168 22.78 -8.34 -1.90
CA GLN A 168 22.47 -7.20 -2.78
C GLN A 168 21.91 -6.01 -1.99
N LEU A 169 21.06 -6.25 -1.00
CA LEU A 169 20.51 -5.18 -0.16
C LEU A 169 21.59 -4.54 0.72
N ASP A 170 22.48 -5.33 1.28
CA ASP A 170 23.58 -4.87 2.13
C ASP A 170 24.57 -3.99 1.34
N LEU A 171 24.79 -4.30 0.05
CA LEU A 171 25.66 -3.53 -0.83
C LEU A 171 25.10 -2.16 -1.23
N CYS A 172 23.78 -1.98 -1.22
CA CYS A 172 23.14 -0.73 -1.67
C CYS A 172 23.24 0.42 -0.67
N ASN A 173 23.56 0.14 0.60
CA ASN A 173 23.65 1.12 1.70
C ASN A 173 22.59 2.25 1.61
N PRO A 174 21.29 1.92 1.67
CA PRO A 174 20.22 2.86 1.38
C PRO A 174 20.17 4.01 2.39
N ILE A 175 19.82 5.19 1.89
CA ILE A 175 19.71 6.42 2.67
C ILE A 175 18.35 6.46 3.36
N ASN A 176 18.36 6.44 4.68
CA ASN A 176 17.13 6.58 5.48
C ASN A 176 16.66 8.05 5.46
N LEU A 177 15.67 8.34 4.63
CA LEU A 177 15.12 9.68 4.44
C LEU A 177 14.35 10.17 5.67
N GLN A 178 13.80 9.25 6.47
CA GLN A 178 13.14 9.60 7.72
C GLN A 178 14.14 10.24 8.68
N ASN A 179 15.34 9.67 8.83
CA ASN A 179 16.39 10.24 9.68
C ASN A 179 16.88 11.60 9.15
N ALA A 180 17.11 11.70 7.83
CA ALA A 180 17.52 12.97 7.21
C ALA A 180 16.48 14.07 7.45
N PHE A 181 15.19 13.75 7.30
CA PHE A 181 14.11 14.70 7.56
C PHE A 181 14.04 15.08 9.05
N LYS A 182 14.19 14.12 9.98
CA LYS A 182 14.19 14.41 11.43
C LYS A 182 15.29 15.41 11.81
N THR A 183 16.50 15.19 11.30
CA THR A 183 17.63 16.10 11.52
C THR A 183 17.29 17.50 11.03
N HIS A 184 16.85 17.62 9.77
CA HIS A 184 16.44 18.91 9.20
C HIS A 184 15.30 19.57 10.00
N TRP A 185 14.30 18.81 10.40
CA TRP A 185 13.18 19.32 11.17
C TRP A 185 13.63 19.90 12.52
N ASN A 186 14.50 19.19 13.23
CA ASN A 186 15.04 19.62 14.52
C ASN A 186 15.95 20.86 14.37
N GLU A 187 16.69 20.98 13.25
CA GLU A 187 17.47 22.19 12.95
C GLU A 187 16.60 23.42 12.70
N GLN A 188 15.46 23.25 12.00
CA GLN A 188 14.51 24.34 11.73
C GLN A 188 13.62 24.65 12.95
N HIS A 189 13.49 23.72 13.88
CA HIS A 189 12.66 23.83 15.09
C HIS A 189 13.45 23.43 16.33
N PRO A 190 14.53 24.17 16.67
CA PRO A 190 15.40 23.81 17.78
C PRO A 190 14.59 23.78 19.07
N HIS A 191 14.84 22.74 19.88
CA HIS A 191 14.26 22.65 21.21
C HIS A 191 14.61 23.92 21.99
N GLN A 192 13.60 24.61 22.51
CA GLN A 192 13.82 25.71 23.42
C GLN A 192 13.73 25.17 24.85
N PRO A 193 14.87 24.97 25.55
CA PRO A 193 14.86 24.47 26.91
C PRO A 193 14.05 25.43 27.78
N THR A 194 12.97 24.91 28.33
CA THR A 194 12.04 25.68 29.16
C THR A 194 12.66 25.84 30.55
N THR A 195 13.44 26.90 30.75
CA THR A 195 14.06 27.22 32.05
C THR A 195 13.07 27.78 33.08
N SER A 196 11.78 27.83 32.77
CA SER A 196 10.73 28.38 33.64
C SER A 196 9.62 27.36 33.87
N ALA A 197 9.40 27.00 35.14
CA ALA A 197 8.50 25.96 35.64
C ALA A 197 6.99 26.14 35.33
N SER A 198 6.62 27.01 34.39
CA SER A 198 5.23 27.42 34.15
C SER A 198 4.83 27.52 32.68
N ILE A 199 5.60 26.97 31.73
CA ILE A 199 5.24 27.04 30.31
C ILE A 199 4.57 25.74 29.87
N ASN A 200 3.42 25.88 29.22
CA ASN A 200 2.70 24.80 28.58
C ASN A 200 3.63 24.11 27.57
N TYR A 201 3.84 22.81 27.73
CA TYR A 201 4.56 21.95 26.77
C TYR A 201 3.96 21.97 25.33
N SER A 202 2.87 22.71 25.10
CA SER A 202 2.15 22.78 23.82
C SER A 202 2.87 23.53 22.70
N ASP A 203 3.89 24.34 23.02
CA ASP A 203 4.41 25.33 22.04
C ASP A 203 5.70 24.88 21.35
N CYS A 204 6.39 23.86 21.89
CA CYS A 204 7.60 23.31 21.26
C CYS A 204 7.24 22.17 20.31
N ILE A 205 7.66 22.28 19.05
CA ILE A 205 7.36 21.31 17.98
C ILE A 205 8.59 20.48 17.56
N CYS A 206 9.62 20.40 18.41
CA CYS A 206 10.76 19.51 18.18
C CYS A 206 10.39 18.04 18.46
N GLU A 207 11.19 17.10 17.96
CA GLU A 207 10.96 15.66 18.16
C GLU A 207 10.84 15.25 19.64
N GLU A 208 11.66 15.85 20.51
CA GLU A 208 11.65 15.54 21.95
C GLU A 208 10.39 16.02 22.68
N CYS A 209 9.78 17.13 22.23
CA CYS A 209 8.58 17.70 22.84
C CYS A 209 7.28 17.15 22.26
N LEU A 210 7.29 16.83 20.96
CA LEU A 210 6.22 16.10 20.30
C LEU A 210 6.37 14.62 20.65
N ALA A 211 5.93 14.21 21.85
CA ALA A 211 5.96 12.83 22.33
C ALA A 211 5.76 11.82 21.18
N GLU A 212 6.59 10.77 21.10
CA GLU A 212 6.79 9.85 19.93
C GLU A 212 5.56 9.59 19.02
N ILE A 213 4.35 9.54 19.60
CA ILE A 213 3.09 9.30 18.90
C ILE A 213 2.65 10.47 18.00
N GLU A 214 2.92 11.72 18.38
CA GLU A 214 2.55 12.92 17.61
C GLU A 214 3.58 13.22 16.52
N HIS A 215 4.87 13.16 16.84
CA HIS A 215 5.95 13.32 15.86
C HIS A 215 5.87 12.29 14.72
N ARG A 216 5.59 11.02 15.05
CA ARG A 216 5.36 9.98 14.03
C ARG A 216 4.16 10.31 13.13
N GLN A 217 3.11 10.96 13.63
CA GLN A 217 1.97 11.38 12.81
C GLN A 217 2.34 12.52 11.85
N TYR A 218 3.15 13.48 12.28
CA TYR A 218 3.72 14.51 11.39
C TYR A 218 4.52 13.88 10.25
N LEU A 219 5.43 12.96 10.58
CA LEU A 219 6.25 12.22 9.62
C LEU A 219 5.40 11.40 8.65
N ILE A 220 4.41 10.64 9.14
CA ILE A 220 3.47 9.86 8.32
C ILE A 220 2.68 10.75 7.36
N ARG A 221 2.44 12.02 7.72
CA ARG A 221 1.68 12.96 6.88
C ARG A 221 2.51 13.64 5.82
N TYR A 222 3.76 13.96 6.15
CA TYR A 222 4.76 14.30 5.15
C TYR A 222 5.04 13.13 4.21
N ALA A 223 4.86 11.88 4.65
CA ALA A 223 4.92 10.68 3.82
C ALA A 223 3.55 10.17 3.33
N ALA A 224 2.45 10.95 3.45
CA ALA A 224 1.09 10.44 3.19
C ALA A 224 0.81 10.11 1.71
N TYR A 225 1.73 10.49 0.81
CA TYR A 225 1.74 10.06 -0.60
C TYR A 225 2.92 9.14 -0.89
N ASP A 226 3.27 8.26 0.05
CA ASP A 226 4.34 7.26 -0.02
C ASP A 226 5.61 7.82 -0.71
N CYS A 227 6.11 7.11 -1.70
CA CYS A 227 7.28 7.47 -2.49
C CYS A 227 7.24 8.89 -3.10
N LEU A 228 6.09 9.40 -3.54
CA LEU A 228 6.00 10.72 -4.18
C LEU A 228 6.38 11.87 -3.23
N SER A 229 6.12 11.70 -1.94
CA SER A 229 6.51 12.71 -0.97
C SER A 229 8.01 12.69 -0.67
N MET A 230 8.65 11.54 -0.86
CA MET A 230 10.08 11.39 -0.65
C MET A 230 10.88 12.25 -1.62
N GLN A 231 10.52 12.29 -2.91
CA GLN A 231 11.18 13.16 -3.88
C GLN A 231 11.12 14.64 -3.47
N GLN A 232 9.96 15.09 -2.98
CA GLN A 232 9.79 16.48 -2.52
C GLN A 232 10.62 16.79 -1.27
N ILE A 233 10.71 15.83 -0.34
CA ILE A 233 11.61 15.94 0.81
C ILE A 233 13.06 16.03 0.32
N MET A 234 13.47 15.17 -0.61
CA MET A 234 14.83 15.16 -1.16
C MET A 234 15.19 16.49 -1.83
N LEU A 235 14.28 17.09 -2.61
CA LEU A 235 14.46 18.41 -3.20
C LEU A 235 14.62 19.50 -2.13
N LYS A 236 13.75 19.51 -1.11
CA LYS A 236 13.84 20.50 0.00
C LYS A 236 15.13 20.36 0.80
N LEU A 237 15.58 19.12 1.01
CA LEU A 237 16.82 18.82 1.71
C LEU A 237 18.06 18.96 0.83
N LYS A 238 17.89 19.28 -0.47
CA LYS A 238 18.98 19.35 -1.47
C LYS A 238 19.81 18.06 -1.54
N LEU A 239 19.15 16.92 -1.35
CA LEU A 239 19.77 15.58 -1.46
C LEU A 239 19.90 15.12 -2.91
N ILE A 240 19.17 15.77 -3.81
CA ILE A 240 19.33 15.65 -5.25
C ILE A 240 19.58 17.04 -5.80
N GLU A 241 20.55 17.15 -6.70
CA GLU A 241 20.83 18.40 -7.39
C GLU A 241 19.85 18.60 -8.55
N PRO A 242 19.48 19.86 -8.84
CA PRO A 242 18.81 20.19 -10.08
C PRO A 242 19.65 19.78 -11.27
N GLN A 243 19.28 18.66 -11.89
CA GLN A 243 19.80 18.36 -13.21
C GLN A 243 19.11 19.32 -14.17
N GLU A 244 19.83 20.35 -14.61
CA GLU A 244 19.44 21.13 -15.78
C GLU A 244 19.28 20.14 -16.94
N SER A 245 18.03 19.82 -17.24
CA SER A 245 17.69 18.77 -18.16
C SER A 245 18.17 19.13 -19.56
N ASN A 246 19.30 18.56 -19.98
CA ASN A 246 19.60 18.33 -21.40
C ASN A 246 18.75 17.16 -21.92
N ILE A 247 17.43 17.22 -21.68
CA ILE A 247 16.50 16.23 -22.21
C ILE A 247 16.34 16.54 -23.70
N ASN A 248 16.90 15.66 -24.53
CA ASN A 248 16.59 15.61 -25.94
C ASN A 248 15.07 15.30 -26.07
N PRO A 249 14.26 16.17 -26.72
CA PRO A 249 12.80 16.04 -26.74
C PRO A 249 12.25 14.82 -27.51
N SER A 250 13.12 13.92 -27.99
CA SER A 250 12.71 12.72 -28.74
C SER A 250 12.06 11.62 -27.89
N ASN A 251 12.14 11.68 -26.56
CA ASN A 251 11.57 10.66 -25.68
C ASN A 251 10.12 10.95 -25.21
N GLU A 252 9.64 12.19 -25.34
CA GLU A 252 8.23 12.53 -25.02
C GLU A 252 7.25 11.91 -26.03
N THR A 253 7.68 11.62 -27.26
CA THR A 253 6.81 11.09 -28.31
C THR A 253 6.45 9.61 -28.12
N VAL A 254 7.31 8.83 -27.44
CA VAL A 254 7.10 7.38 -27.23
C VAL A 254 6.02 7.10 -26.17
N ALA A 255 5.85 7.99 -25.19
CA ALA A 255 4.81 7.87 -24.17
C ALA A 255 3.40 8.07 -24.75
N ALA A 256 3.26 8.83 -25.84
CA ALA A 256 1.99 9.03 -26.52
C ALA A 256 1.58 7.82 -27.38
N THR A 257 2.54 7.12 -28.00
CA THR A 257 2.25 6.03 -28.95
C THR A 257 1.81 4.71 -28.28
N LEU A 258 2.08 4.53 -26.99
CA LEU A 258 1.76 3.29 -26.26
C LEU A 258 0.33 3.24 -25.69
N ASN A 259 -0.37 4.38 -25.60
CA ASN A 259 -1.78 4.40 -25.20
C ASN A 259 -2.75 4.04 -26.34
N ASP A 260 -2.29 4.05 -27.60
CA ASP A 260 -3.13 3.78 -28.77
C ASP A 260 -3.23 2.30 -29.18
N ILE A 261 -2.63 1.37 -28.42
CA ILE A 261 -2.66 -0.08 -28.75
C ILE A 261 -3.69 -0.87 -27.92
N THR A 262 -4.47 -0.22 -27.06
CA THR A 262 -5.58 -0.86 -26.34
C THR A 262 -6.93 -0.25 -26.70
N ASP A 263 -7.40 -0.46 -27.94
CA ASP A 263 -8.83 -0.60 -28.24
C ASP A 263 -9.05 -1.03 -29.70
N MET A 264 -9.07 -2.35 -29.92
CA MET A 264 -9.64 -2.96 -31.13
C MET A 264 -10.49 -4.15 -30.71
N THR A 265 -11.66 -3.85 -30.14
CA THR A 265 -12.84 -4.72 -30.26
C THR A 265 -14.01 -3.84 -30.66
N SER A 266 -14.52 -4.13 -31.85
CA SER A 266 -15.69 -3.55 -32.48
C SER A 266 -16.96 -3.82 -31.66
N ASP A 267 -17.91 -2.89 -31.69
CA ASP A 267 -19.18 -3.08 -32.41
C ASP A 267 -20.07 -1.83 -32.24
N ASP A 268 -20.87 -1.63 -33.27
CA ASP A 268 -21.75 -0.51 -33.58
C ASP A 268 -22.68 -0.04 -32.44
N ASP A 269 -22.90 1.27 -32.36
CA ASP A 269 -24.24 1.84 -32.53
C ASP A 269 -24.20 3.37 -32.56
N GLN A 270 -24.61 3.93 -33.70
CA GLN A 270 -24.85 5.35 -33.93
C GLN A 270 -26.09 5.79 -33.14
N HIS A 271 -25.95 6.84 -32.33
CA HIS A 271 -27.07 7.70 -31.99
C HIS A 271 -26.68 9.17 -32.01
N ASP A 272 -27.25 9.87 -32.97
CA ASP A 272 -27.29 11.32 -33.13
C ASP A 272 -27.85 12.01 -31.87
N LEU A 273 -27.18 13.07 -31.43
CA LEU A 273 -27.83 14.14 -30.66
C LEU A 273 -27.38 15.51 -31.18
N PRO A 274 -28.31 16.48 -31.31
CA PRO A 274 -28.03 17.76 -31.91
C PRO A 274 -27.46 18.77 -30.91
N ALA A 275 -26.87 19.79 -31.52
CA ALA A 275 -26.09 20.85 -30.93
C ALA A 275 -26.94 22.00 -30.33
N THR A 276 -26.22 22.79 -29.50
CA THR A 276 -26.29 24.25 -29.33
C THR A 276 -27.35 24.94 -28.47
N ASN A 277 -26.80 25.60 -27.43
CA ASN A 277 -26.92 27.02 -27.05
C ASN A 277 -28.30 27.66 -26.84
N ASN A 278 -28.50 28.22 -25.64
CA ASN A 278 -28.72 29.66 -25.44
C ASN A 278 -28.76 29.97 -23.92
N PHE A 279 -27.87 30.85 -23.46
CA PHE A 279 -28.02 31.54 -22.17
C PHE A 279 -27.79 33.03 -22.39
N GLU A 280 -28.87 33.80 -22.19
CA GLU A 280 -28.86 35.26 -22.14
C GLU A 280 -28.30 35.76 -20.79
N PRO A 281 -27.74 36.98 -20.74
CA PRO A 281 -27.25 37.60 -19.51
C PRO A 281 -28.37 38.37 -18.80
N ILE A 282 -28.51 38.17 -17.48
CA ILE A 282 -29.38 39.00 -16.62
C ILE A 282 -28.51 39.92 -15.77
N SER A 283 -28.85 41.21 -15.82
CA SER A 283 -28.25 42.32 -15.06
C SER A 283 -28.64 42.32 -13.57
N PRO A 284 -27.90 43.04 -12.71
CA PRO A 284 -28.00 42.92 -11.26
C PRO A 284 -29.03 43.90 -10.66
N THR A 285 -29.89 43.40 -9.78
CA THR A 285 -30.62 44.26 -8.84
C THR A 285 -30.83 43.58 -7.50
N ASP A 286 -30.46 44.31 -6.45
CA ASP A 286 -30.96 44.35 -5.08
C ASP A 286 -30.81 43.13 -4.15
N ILE A 287 -29.82 43.28 -3.26
CA ILE A 287 -29.60 42.46 -2.07
C ILE A 287 -30.54 42.97 -0.96
N GLN A 288 -31.59 42.22 -0.67
CA GLN A 288 -32.22 42.20 0.65
C GLN A 288 -31.86 40.90 1.36
N ALA A 289 -31.40 41.04 2.60
CA ALA A 289 -31.01 39.95 3.47
C ALA A 289 -32.25 39.23 3.99
N ASP A 290 -32.41 37.95 3.64
CA ASP A 290 -33.30 37.04 4.37
C ASP A 290 -32.84 35.58 4.31
N SER A 291 -32.77 34.98 5.51
CA SER A 291 -32.77 33.56 5.86
C SER A 291 -32.05 32.54 4.94
N ILE A 292 -30.86 32.10 5.35
CA ILE A 292 -30.16 30.95 4.75
C ILE A 292 -30.94 29.65 5.02
N PRO A 293 -31.48 28.96 4.01
CA PRO A 293 -32.02 27.61 4.20
C PRO A 293 -30.86 26.64 4.34
N LYS A 294 -30.86 25.79 5.38
CA LYS A 294 -29.96 24.64 5.53
C LYS A 294 -30.19 23.64 4.40
N ARG A 295 -29.65 23.93 3.21
CA ARG A 295 -29.60 22.98 2.09
C ARG A 295 -28.51 21.96 2.42
N GLN A 296 -28.94 20.78 2.85
CA GLN A 296 -28.08 19.60 2.94
C GLN A 296 -27.52 19.31 1.54
N GLN A 297 -26.33 19.83 1.22
CA GLN A 297 -25.58 19.32 0.08
C GLN A 297 -25.13 17.91 0.46
N THR A 298 -25.94 16.93 0.07
CA THR A 298 -25.55 15.54 0.05
C THR A 298 -24.40 15.41 -0.94
N LEU A 299 -23.30 14.78 -0.51
CA LEU A 299 -22.17 14.43 -1.38
C LEU A 299 -22.69 13.98 -2.75
N THR A 300 -22.08 14.46 -3.83
CA THR A 300 -22.48 14.03 -5.16
C THR A 300 -22.36 12.51 -5.25
N LYS A 301 -23.17 11.89 -6.10
CA LYS A 301 -23.13 10.44 -6.33
C LYS A 301 -21.71 9.98 -6.73
N ALA A 302 -20.96 10.84 -7.43
CA ALA A 302 -19.56 10.60 -7.82
C ALA A 302 -18.60 10.58 -6.62
N GLU A 303 -18.72 11.52 -5.68
CA GLU A 303 -17.87 11.56 -4.47
C GLU A 303 -18.16 10.39 -3.53
N ARG A 304 -19.44 10.06 -3.34
CA ARG A 304 -19.84 8.85 -2.59
C ARG A 304 -19.30 7.58 -3.25
N ARG A 305 -19.33 7.51 -4.59
CA ARG A 305 -18.73 6.39 -5.35
C ARG A 305 -17.21 6.36 -5.19
N ARG A 306 -16.49 7.47 -5.22
CA ARG A 306 -15.02 7.49 -5.02
C ARG A 306 -14.62 6.96 -3.65
N ILE A 307 -15.30 7.40 -2.58
CA ILE A 307 -15.03 6.97 -1.20
C ILE A 307 -15.44 5.50 -0.99
N HIS A 308 -16.62 5.11 -1.51
CA HIS A 308 -17.08 3.72 -1.47
C HIS A 308 -16.14 2.81 -2.26
N ASN A 309 -15.70 3.22 -3.45
CA ASN A 309 -14.76 2.47 -4.28
C ASN A 309 -13.38 2.37 -3.62
N ARG A 310 -12.86 3.39 -2.93
CA ARG A 310 -11.56 3.30 -2.24
C ARG A 310 -11.57 2.32 -1.06
N THR A 311 -12.67 2.26 -0.32
CA THR A 311 -12.82 1.36 0.84
C THR A 311 -13.29 -0.04 0.43
N SER A 312 -14.13 -0.13 -0.60
CA SER A 312 -14.57 -1.40 -1.19
C SER A 312 -13.44 -2.06 -1.97
N THR A 313 -12.59 -1.31 -2.68
CA THR A 313 -11.41 -1.87 -3.38
C THR A 313 -10.39 -2.43 -2.40
N LEU A 314 -10.13 -1.82 -1.24
CA LEU A 314 -9.18 -2.39 -0.29
C LEU A 314 -9.70 -3.70 0.35
N ASN A 315 -10.99 -3.77 0.70
CA ASN A 315 -11.61 -5.01 1.20
C ASN A 315 -11.84 -6.06 0.10
N GLN A 316 -12.18 -5.64 -1.11
CA GLN A 316 -12.25 -6.52 -2.28
C GLN A 316 -10.87 -7.03 -2.63
N ARG A 317 -9.82 -6.19 -2.63
CA ARG A 317 -8.42 -6.59 -2.79
C ARG A 317 -8.02 -7.53 -1.68
N LYS A 318 -8.35 -7.30 -0.40
CA LYS A 318 -8.10 -8.27 0.69
C LYS A 318 -8.81 -9.62 0.47
N ARG A 319 -10.06 -9.61 -0.04
CA ARG A 319 -10.80 -10.85 -0.36
C ARG A 319 -10.24 -11.56 -1.59
N TYR A 320 -9.90 -10.79 -2.62
CA TYR A 320 -9.30 -11.26 -3.87
C TYR A 320 -7.91 -11.81 -3.59
N TYR A 321 -7.11 -11.12 -2.77
CA TYR A 321 -5.81 -11.56 -2.28
C TYR A 321 -5.92 -12.81 -1.42
N LYS A 322 -6.87 -12.90 -0.47
CA LYS A 322 -7.13 -14.16 0.25
C LYS A 322 -7.49 -15.28 -0.72
N THR A 323 -8.19 -14.96 -1.81
CA THR A 323 -8.58 -15.92 -2.84
C THR A 323 -7.39 -16.33 -3.71
N GLU A 324 -6.56 -15.38 -4.13
CA GLU A 324 -5.36 -15.58 -4.95
C GLU A 324 -4.25 -16.28 -4.15
N ILE A 325 -4.08 -15.99 -2.85
CA ILE A 325 -3.24 -16.80 -1.97
C ILE A 325 -3.73 -18.24 -1.98
N ILE A 326 -5.04 -18.47 -1.88
CA ILE A 326 -5.59 -19.82 -1.91
C ILE A 326 -5.41 -20.47 -3.29
N ILE A 327 -5.53 -19.74 -4.40
CA ILE A 327 -5.34 -20.27 -5.77
C ILE A 327 -3.85 -20.47 -6.11
N SER A 328 -2.96 -19.61 -5.64
CA SER A 328 -1.51 -19.73 -5.85
C SER A 328 -0.92 -20.84 -4.99
N ASN A 329 -1.48 -21.04 -3.80
CA ASN A 329 -1.14 -22.13 -2.90
C ASN A 329 -2.01 -23.36 -3.11
N ILE A 330 -3.02 -23.41 -3.97
CA ILE A 330 -3.75 -24.66 -4.20
C ILE A 330 -3.71 -24.86 -5.70
N ASP A 331 -3.10 -25.98 -6.08
CA ASP A 331 -3.06 -26.47 -7.45
C ASP A 331 -4.36 -26.11 -8.21
N ARG A 332 -4.21 -25.45 -9.38
CA ARG A 332 -5.31 -24.94 -10.21
C ARG A 332 -6.35 -26.00 -10.58
N ARG A 333 -6.08 -27.28 -10.32
CA ARG A 333 -7.03 -28.40 -10.40
C ARG A 333 -8.26 -28.24 -9.49
N PHE A 334 -8.19 -27.43 -8.42
CA PHE A 334 -9.33 -27.23 -7.52
C PHE A 334 -9.90 -25.80 -7.61
N THR A 335 -11.17 -25.71 -7.95
CA THR A 335 -11.92 -24.46 -7.88
C THR A 335 -12.17 -24.05 -6.42
N ILE A 336 -12.30 -22.75 -6.17
CA ILE A 336 -12.69 -22.23 -4.84
C ILE A 336 -14.01 -22.85 -4.36
N LYS A 337 -14.91 -23.17 -5.29
CA LYS A 337 -16.20 -23.81 -4.98
C LYS A 337 -16.00 -25.21 -4.41
N GLU A 338 -15.07 -25.99 -4.97
CA GLU A 338 -14.71 -27.32 -4.47
C GLU A 338 -14.02 -27.23 -3.11
N ILE A 339 -13.06 -26.31 -2.94
CA ILE A 339 -12.40 -26.07 -1.66
C ILE A 339 -13.43 -25.70 -0.58
N LYS A 340 -14.33 -24.75 -0.87
CA LYS A 340 -15.45 -24.38 0.02
C LYS A 340 -16.35 -25.56 0.33
N GLY A 341 -16.64 -26.40 -0.65
CA GLY A 341 -17.45 -27.61 -0.49
C GLY A 341 -16.81 -28.60 0.47
N ILE A 342 -15.51 -28.85 0.31
CA ILE A 342 -14.72 -29.71 1.20
C ILE A 342 -14.75 -29.15 2.63
N ILE A 343 -14.43 -27.89 2.84
CA ILE A 343 -14.39 -27.31 4.20
C ILE A 343 -15.77 -27.35 4.86
N LYS A 344 -16.82 -27.07 4.08
CA LYS A 344 -18.20 -27.12 4.56
C LYS A 344 -18.63 -28.54 4.94
N SER A 345 -18.17 -29.58 4.23
CA SER A 345 -18.51 -30.97 4.57
C SER A 345 -17.95 -31.40 5.93
N TYR A 346 -16.92 -30.72 6.43
CA TYR A 346 -16.37 -30.92 7.78
C TYR A 346 -16.98 -30.00 8.85
N GLY A 347 -18.08 -29.31 8.54
CA GLY A 347 -18.78 -28.43 9.50
C GLY A 347 -18.02 -27.14 9.81
N VAL A 348 -17.03 -26.78 9.00
CA VAL A 348 -16.22 -25.59 9.21
C VAL A 348 -16.75 -24.46 8.33
N PRO A 349 -17.08 -23.29 8.88
CA PRO A 349 -17.42 -22.13 8.07
C PRO A 349 -16.15 -21.61 7.38
N TYR A 350 -16.19 -21.46 6.05
CA TYR A 350 -15.06 -20.98 5.24
C TYR A 350 -14.44 -19.66 5.72
N SER A 351 -15.25 -18.79 6.32
CA SER A 351 -14.80 -17.52 6.90
C SER A 351 -13.87 -17.69 8.10
N ALA A 352 -13.94 -18.82 8.82
CA ALA A 352 -13.13 -19.12 9.99
C ALA A 352 -11.86 -19.92 9.68
N ALA A 353 -11.66 -20.32 8.42
CA ALA A 353 -10.52 -21.11 7.97
C ALA A 353 -9.37 -20.21 7.49
N ASN A 354 -8.16 -20.53 7.96
CA ASN A 354 -6.89 -20.00 7.46
C ASN A 354 -6.16 -21.13 6.71
N PHE A 355 -5.76 -20.90 5.47
CA PHE A 355 -5.13 -21.92 4.64
C PHE A 355 -3.63 -21.65 4.50
N SER A 356 -2.85 -22.71 4.57
CA SER A 356 -1.49 -22.77 4.07
C SER A 356 -1.31 -24.07 3.30
N LEU A 357 -0.62 -24.04 2.16
CA LEU A 357 -0.26 -25.26 1.46
C LEU A 357 1.19 -25.59 1.76
N HIS A 358 1.44 -26.86 2.01
CA HIS A 358 2.77 -27.39 2.17
C HIS A 358 2.95 -28.53 1.17
N GLN A 359 3.97 -28.41 0.33
CA GLN A 359 4.44 -29.52 -0.50
C GLN A 359 5.24 -30.47 0.40
N LEU A 360 4.85 -31.74 0.43
CA LEU A 360 5.69 -32.76 1.05
C LEU A 360 6.80 -33.15 0.07
N LEU A 361 8.05 -32.95 0.50
CA LEU A 361 9.25 -33.13 -0.32
C LEU A 361 9.44 -34.56 -0.85
N GLU A 362 8.84 -35.57 -0.22
CA GLU A 362 9.19 -36.96 -0.51
C GLU A 362 8.34 -37.65 -1.58
N ASN A 363 7.13 -37.15 -1.94
CA ASN A 363 6.20 -37.90 -2.81
C ASN A 363 5.35 -37.05 -3.77
N ASP A 364 5.70 -35.79 -4.06
CA ASP A 364 4.84 -34.85 -4.83
C ASP A 364 3.40 -34.73 -4.28
N GLN A 365 3.21 -35.07 -3.00
CA GLN A 365 1.94 -34.95 -2.32
C GLN A 365 1.78 -33.53 -1.78
N TYR A 366 0.64 -32.93 -2.10
CA TYR A 366 0.28 -31.61 -1.62
C TYR A 366 -0.63 -31.75 -0.41
N ILE A 367 -0.21 -31.14 0.70
CA ILE A 367 -1.04 -31.02 1.90
C ILE A 367 -1.59 -29.61 1.98
N LEU A 368 -2.92 -29.52 2.04
CA LEU A 368 -3.60 -28.30 2.44
C LEU A 368 -3.77 -28.30 3.97
N ALA A 369 -2.99 -27.48 4.65
CA ALA A 369 -3.17 -27.18 6.05
C ALA A 369 -4.25 -26.09 6.21
N CYS A 370 -5.25 -26.38 7.03
CA CYS A 370 -6.33 -25.48 7.37
C CYS A 370 -6.32 -25.25 8.89
N GLY A 371 -5.91 -24.06 9.32
CA GLY A 371 -5.97 -23.63 10.72
C GLY A 371 -7.37 -23.14 11.07
N ILE A 372 -7.98 -23.73 12.09
CA ILE A 372 -9.32 -23.38 12.60
C ILE A 372 -9.25 -23.27 14.13
N HIS A 373 -9.40 -22.08 14.70
CA HIS A 373 -9.50 -21.87 16.15
C HIS A 373 -8.44 -22.66 16.96
N HIS A 374 -7.16 -22.55 16.59
CA HIS A 374 -6.01 -23.25 17.19
C HIS A 374 -5.92 -24.76 16.93
N LYS A 375 -6.80 -25.34 16.10
CA LYS A 375 -6.68 -26.71 15.60
C LYS A 375 -6.15 -26.69 14.17
N LEU A 376 -5.11 -27.48 13.92
CA LEU A 376 -4.59 -27.71 12.58
C LEU A 376 -5.35 -28.89 11.95
N MET A 377 -6.00 -28.64 10.83
CA MET A 377 -6.60 -29.68 10.00
C MET A 377 -5.71 -29.90 8.78
N ILE A 378 -5.24 -31.13 8.60
CA ILE A 378 -4.40 -31.53 7.47
C ILE A 378 -5.30 -32.23 6.46
N ILE A 379 -5.41 -31.68 5.26
CA ILE A 379 -6.16 -32.26 4.15
C ILE A 379 -5.12 -32.76 3.13
N ASN A 380 -5.02 -34.08 2.97
CA ASN A 380 -4.20 -34.67 1.92
C ASN A 380 -4.93 -34.54 0.58
N ILE A 381 -4.29 -33.88 -0.38
CA ILE A 381 -4.82 -33.68 -1.73
C ILE A 381 -4.05 -34.63 -2.65
N GLU A 382 -4.50 -35.88 -2.73
CA GLU A 382 -3.95 -36.83 -3.71
C GLU A 382 -4.48 -36.52 -5.11
N SER A 383 -3.59 -36.64 -6.10
CA SER A 383 -3.93 -36.49 -7.50
C SER A 383 -4.88 -37.60 -7.94
N THR A 384 -6.13 -37.22 -8.21
CA THR A 384 -7.18 -38.03 -8.83
C THR A 384 -7.63 -39.26 -8.01
N ILE A 385 -8.78 -39.08 -7.34
CA ILE A 385 -9.81 -40.09 -7.00
C ILE A 385 -9.92 -40.58 -5.54
N TYR A 386 -8.98 -40.35 -4.62
CA TYR A 386 -9.26 -40.64 -3.19
C TYR A 386 -8.80 -39.54 -2.24
N LEU A 387 -9.76 -38.84 -1.62
CA LEU A 387 -9.50 -37.95 -0.49
C LEU A 387 -9.65 -38.76 0.80
N GLN A 388 -8.58 -39.42 1.23
CA GLN A 388 -8.60 -40.23 2.45
C GLN A 388 -8.05 -39.41 3.63
N LEU A 389 -8.93 -39.05 4.56
CA LEU A 389 -8.55 -38.36 5.80
C LEU A 389 -8.09 -39.39 6.83
N ARG A 390 -6.77 -39.46 7.09
CA ARG A 390 -6.25 -40.12 8.29
C ARG A 390 -6.21 -39.11 9.43
N ILE A 391 -7.19 -39.16 10.33
CA ILE A 391 -7.02 -38.60 11.67
C ILE A 391 -6.18 -39.63 12.44
N SER A 392 -4.87 -39.57 12.27
CA SER A 392 -3.96 -40.33 13.09
C SER A 392 -3.75 -39.59 14.41
N THR A 393 -3.92 -40.27 15.54
CA THR A 393 -3.42 -39.81 16.84
C THR A 393 -1.92 -39.51 16.82
N ALA A 394 -1.17 -39.97 15.80
CA ALA A 394 0.21 -39.56 15.54
C ALA A 394 0.35 -38.09 15.12
N SER A 395 -0.71 -37.39 14.71
CA SER A 395 -0.64 -35.97 14.34
C SER A 395 -0.40 -35.04 15.54
N LEU A 396 -0.65 -35.51 16.78
CA LEU A 396 -0.16 -34.84 17.99
C LEU A 396 1.36 -35.01 18.14
N MET A 397 1.91 -36.18 17.82
CA MET A 397 3.36 -36.41 17.88
C MET A 397 4.13 -35.74 16.74
N ILE A 398 3.53 -35.58 15.56
CA ILE A 398 4.16 -34.84 14.45
C ILE A 398 4.20 -33.33 14.76
N ALA A 399 3.18 -32.79 15.42
CA ALA A 399 3.22 -31.43 15.94
C ALA A 399 4.30 -31.27 17.03
N GLU A 400 4.49 -32.26 17.90
CA GLU A 400 5.56 -32.22 18.93
C GLU A 400 6.97 -32.44 18.37
N ASN A 401 7.13 -33.14 17.24
CA ASN A 401 8.44 -33.42 16.63
C ASN A 401 8.87 -32.42 15.54
N ILE A 402 7.93 -31.75 14.86
CA ILE A 402 8.24 -30.72 13.85
C ILE A 402 8.42 -29.34 14.48
N TYR A 403 7.75 -29.04 15.60
CA TYR A 403 7.88 -27.73 16.26
C TYR A 403 9.30 -27.41 16.78
N PRO A 404 10.09 -28.39 17.29
CA PRO A 404 11.51 -28.19 17.60
C PRO A 404 12.38 -27.97 16.35
N LEU A 405 12.12 -28.69 15.25
CA LEU A 405 12.85 -28.55 13.99
C LEU A 405 12.64 -27.17 13.32
N ILE A 406 11.49 -26.53 13.54
CA ILE A 406 11.22 -25.15 13.10
C ILE A 406 11.86 -24.12 14.05
N LYS A 407 12.16 -24.50 15.30
CA LYS A 407 12.77 -23.62 16.31
C LYS A 407 14.30 -23.56 16.19
N ASP A 408 14.94 -24.63 15.73
CA ASP A 408 16.40 -24.72 15.61
C ASP A 408 16.96 -24.20 14.26
N HIS A 409 16.09 -23.72 13.38
CA HIS A 409 16.46 -23.00 12.15
C HIS A 409 15.98 -21.53 12.14
N ARG A 410 15.88 -20.91 13.32
CA ARG A 410 15.66 -19.46 13.47
C ARG A 410 16.88 -18.74 14.01
#